data_AF-A0A7X7VGS7-F1
#
_entry.id   AF-A0A7X7VGS7-F1
#
_cell.length_a   1.000
_cell.length_b   1.000
_cell.length_c   1.000
_cell.angle_alpha   90.00
_cell.angle_beta   90.00
_cell.angle_gamma   90.00
#
_symmetry.space_group_name_H-M   'P 1'
#
loop_
_entity.id
_entity.type
_entity.pdbx_description
1 polymer ?
#
loop_
_entity_poly.entity_id
_entity_poly.type
_entity_poly.pdbx_seq_one_letter_code
_entity_poly.pdbx_strand_id
1 'polypeptide(L)'
;MRFLRQNTATRITVGPFLDVTNGYAAETGLTATNEALTFIVDTGGVPTLVIDTTATASGGDNDMVHITNDNAGYYDLELTAAQTNYLGRAILTIQYDTDHRPVTHEFTILPANVYDSLILGSTTDYLQVDVTQLLGTAWLTPLNAGTPAVNVRQISEDTSAADNMEKYFDGTGYNNTNNTVELSAAAVDAIWDEPVAAHTTVDTYGSYIDTELTSVISGVLLGTGTLACTYTLTLSDNGMPISGARVIVSTDGNHSNIVASGITNQYGIVPFNLDAGTVYLWRYKSGVNFSNPITATFSDLALSAVGTGTLVETESSSRIRKASFVGSS
;
A
#
# COMPACT_ATOMS: atom_id res chain seq x y z
N MET A 1 -11.71 -17.80 55.23
CA MET A 1 -10.99 -16.52 55.32
C MET A 1 -11.70 -15.48 54.47
N ARG A 2 -12.03 -14.31 55.02
CA ARG A 2 -12.72 -13.22 54.31
C ARG A 2 -11.73 -12.13 53.90
N PHE A 3 -12.02 -11.41 52.82
CA PHE A 3 -11.13 -10.34 52.34
C PHE A 3 -11.65 -8.97 52.75
N LEU A 4 -10.73 -8.08 53.11
CA LEU A 4 -11.01 -6.68 53.39
C LEU A 4 -10.19 -5.81 52.43
N ARG A 5 -10.78 -4.68 52.03
CA ARG A 5 -10.10 -3.66 51.23
C ARG A 5 -9.27 -2.76 52.14
N GLN A 6 -8.02 -2.50 51.77
CA GLN A 6 -7.16 -1.59 52.54
C GLN A 6 -7.75 -0.19 52.65
N ASN A 7 -7.56 0.47 53.80
CA ASN A 7 -7.88 1.87 54.06
C ASN A 7 -9.33 2.25 53.69
N THR A 8 -10.26 1.35 53.99
CA THR A 8 -11.68 1.48 53.64
C THR A 8 -12.50 1.10 54.87
N ALA A 9 -13.35 2.02 55.34
CA ALA A 9 -14.30 1.70 56.39
C ALA A 9 -15.32 0.68 55.85
N THR A 10 -15.61 -0.35 56.64
CA THR A 10 -16.47 -1.45 56.20
C THR A 10 -17.20 -2.07 57.38
N ARG A 11 -18.38 -2.64 57.10
CA ARG A 11 -19.16 -3.41 58.07
C ARG A 11 -18.94 -4.90 57.78
N ILE A 12 -18.57 -5.64 58.81
CA ILE A 12 -18.29 -7.08 58.71
C ILE A 12 -19.27 -7.86 59.58
N THR A 13 -19.68 -9.03 59.12
CA THR A 13 -20.47 -9.95 59.95
C THR A 13 -19.57 -10.63 60.99
N VAL A 14 -19.97 -10.61 62.26
CA VAL A 14 -19.33 -11.31 63.38
C VAL A 14 -20.35 -12.21 64.07
N GLY A 15 -19.87 -13.22 64.80
CA GLY A 15 -20.67 -14.34 65.30
C GLY A 15 -20.47 -15.67 64.53
N PRO A 16 -21.30 -16.70 64.74
CA PRO A 16 -22.45 -16.66 65.64
C PRO A 16 -21.97 -16.57 67.10
N PHE A 17 -22.62 -15.72 67.88
CA PHE A 17 -22.43 -15.65 69.32
C PHE A 17 -23.33 -16.70 69.97
N LEU A 18 -22.72 -17.55 70.77
CA LEU A 18 -23.40 -18.64 71.46
C LEU A 18 -23.38 -18.37 72.96
N ASP A 19 -24.54 -18.50 73.60
CA ASP A 19 -24.77 -18.28 75.03
C ASP A 19 -23.71 -19.02 75.86
N VAL A 20 -23.15 -18.32 76.84
CA VAL A 20 -22.07 -18.87 77.66
C VAL A 20 -22.53 -20.06 78.51
N THR A 21 -23.79 -20.11 78.93
CA THR A 21 -24.31 -21.15 79.83
C THR A 21 -24.42 -22.49 79.12
N ASN A 22 -24.96 -22.51 77.90
CA ASN A 22 -25.30 -23.74 77.19
C ASN A 22 -24.43 -24.01 75.96
N GLY A 23 -23.75 -22.99 75.41
CA GLY A 23 -22.83 -23.12 74.29
C GLY A 23 -23.47 -23.47 72.94
N TYR A 24 -24.79 -23.37 72.80
CA TYR A 24 -25.48 -23.65 71.52
C TYR A 24 -26.65 -22.72 71.21
N ALA A 25 -27.27 -22.08 72.20
CA ALA A 25 -28.30 -21.08 71.96
C ALA A 25 -27.66 -19.82 71.39
N ALA A 26 -28.29 -19.23 70.37
CA ALA A 26 -27.85 -17.95 69.83
C ALA A 26 -28.03 -16.87 70.91
N GLU A 27 -26.98 -16.10 71.15
CA GLU A 27 -27.04 -14.90 71.97
C GLU A 27 -27.36 -13.70 71.06
N THR A 28 -28.54 -13.12 71.24
CA THR A 28 -29.09 -12.03 70.39
C THR A 28 -29.36 -10.75 71.19
N GLY A 29 -29.03 -10.74 72.49
CA GLY A 29 -29.23 -9.62 73.42
C GLY A 29 -27.94 -8.97 73.90
N LEU A 30 -26.83 -9.12 73.16
CA LEU A 30 -25.52 -8.56 73.55
C LEU A 30 -25.58 -7.05 73.76
N THR A 31 -24.90 -6.59 74.81
CA THR A 31 -24.65 -5.18 75.06
C THR A 31 -23.32 -4.78 74.43
N ALA A 32 -23.35 -4.07 73.30
CA ALA A 32 -22.15 -3.79 72.50
C ALA A 32 -20.95 -3.26 73.31
N THR A 33 -21.20 -2.36 74.26
CA THR A 33 -20.15 -1.74 75.08
C THR A 33 -19.40 -2.69 76.03
N ASN A 34 -19.90 -3.92 76.22
CA ASN A 34 -19.21 -4.96 77.00
C ASN A 34 -18.24 -5.79 76.15
N GLU A 35 -18.44 -5.82 74.83
CA GLU A 35 -17.73 -6.77 73.98
C GLU A 35 -16.30 -6.32 73.71
N ALA A 36 -15.33 -7.03 74.29
CA ALA A 36 -13.91 -6.73 74.09
C ALA A 36 -13.47 -7.19 72.68
N LEU A 37 -13.02 -6.24 71.87
CA LEU A 37 -12.49 -6.46 70.54
C LEU A 37 -10.97 -6.53 70.60
N THR A 38 -10.41 -7.65 70.18
CA THR A 38 -8.97 -7.81 69.95
C THR A 38 -8.75 -8.08 68.46
N PHE A 39 -8.24 -7.09 67.73
CA PHE A 39 -7.92 -7.22 66.31
C PHE A 39 -6.43 -7.14 66.10
N ILE A 40 -5.84 -8.22 65.60
CA ILE A 40 -4.41 -8.34 65.33
C ILE A 40 -4.21 -8.52 63.84
N VAL A 41 -3.30 -7.74 63.26
CA VAL A 41 -2.91 -7.85 61.85
C VAL A 41 -1.44 -8.25 61.77
N ASP A 42 -1.17 -9.35 61.08
CA ASP A 42 0.17 -9.81 60.74
C ASP A 42 0.66 -9.03 59.51
N THR A 43 1.17 -7.82 59.74
CA THR A 43 1.68 -6.94 58.69
C THR A 43 3.20 -7.02 58.62
N GLY A 44 3.76 -7.18 57.41
CA GLY A 44 5.22 -7.25 57.23
C GLY A 44 5.91 -8.38 58.02
N GLY A 45 5.18 -9.43 58.42
CA GLY A 45 5.71 -10.51 59.26
C GLY A 45 5.72 -10.20 60.77
N VAL A 46 5.10 -9.11 61.21
CA VAL A 46 4.99 -8.71 62.62
C VAL A 46 3.51 -8.60 63.02
N PRO A 47 3.05 -9.36 64.04
CA PRO A 47 1.72 -9.19 64.60
C PRO A 47 1.59 -7.80 65.25
N THR A 48 0.63 -7.02 64.77
CA THR A 48 0.33 -5.67 65.27
C THR A 48 -1.06 -5.66 65.87
N LEU A 49 -1.16 -5.23 67.13
CA LEU A 49 -2.44 -5.00 67.80
C LEU A 49 -3.06 -3.71 67.26
N VAL A 50 -4.15 -3.83 66.53
CA VAL A 50 -4.83 -2.70 65.85
C VAL A 50 -6.05 -2.24 66.65
N ILE A 51 -6.75 -3.16 67.31
CA ILE A 51 -7.88 -2.87 68.20
C ILE A 51 -7.67 -3.64 69.49
N ASP A 52 -7.76 -2.94 70.62
CA ASP A 52 -7.76 -3.50 71.98
C ASP A 52 -8.65 -2.61 72.87
N THR A 53 -9.95 -2.64 72.59
CA THR A 53 -10.96 -1.83 73.27
C THR A 53 -12.30 -2.56 73.19
N THR A 54 -13.29 -2.12 73.96
CA THR A 54 -14.65 -2.60 73.79
C THR A 54 -15.28 -1.99 72.53
N ALA A 55 -16.21 -2.71 71.92
CA ALA A 55 -17.04 -2.17 70.85
C ALA A 55 -17.85 -0.97 71.37
N THR A 56 -18.27 -0.11 70.46
CA THR A 56 -19.19 0.97 70.79
C THR A 56 -20.60 0.61 70.37
N ALA A 57 -21.57 1.25 71.02
CA ALA A 57 -22.91 1.33 70.43
C ALA A 57 -22.89 2.29 69.24
N SER A 58 -24.03 2.43 68.56
CA SER A 58 -24.20 3.30 67.39
C SER A 58 -23.59 4.69 67.54
N GLY A 59 -22.82 5.11 66.52
CA GLY A 59 -22.35 6.49 66.34
C GLY A 59 -20.89 6.75 66.75
N GLY A 60 -20.13 5.73 67.15
CA GLY A 60 -18.69 5.79 67.38
C GLY A 60 -17.90 4.84 66.47
N ASP A 61 -16.57 4.84 66.62
CA ASP A 61 -15.71 3.84 65.96
C ASP A 61 -16.02 2.45 66.55
N ASN A 62 -16.01 1.42 65.69
CA ASN A 62 -16.26 0.03 66.10
C ASN A 62 -17.67 -0.21 66.64
N ASP A 63 -18.66 0.40 65.96
CA ASP A 63 -20.07 0.15 66.22
C ASP A 63 -20.41 -1.32 65.98
N MET A 64 -21.08 -1.95 66.94
CA MET A 64 -21.57 -3.31 66.81
C MET A 64 -23.07 -3.37 67.07
N VAL A 65 -23.80 -3.94 66.11
CA VAL A 65 -25.27 -4.01 66.13
C VAL A 65 -25.73 -5.41 65.72
N HIS A 66 -26.81 -5.89 66.33
CA HIS A 66 -27.41 -7.17 65.94
C HIS A 66 -27.97 -7.07 64.51
N ILE A 67 -27.67 -8.06 63.66
CA ILE A 67 -28.16 -8.04 62.28
C ILE A 67 -29.68 -8.15 62.29
N THR A 68 -30.35 -7.22 61.61
CA THR A 68 -31.81 -7.17 61.58
C THR A 68 -32.38 -8.47 61.00
N ASN A 69 -33.37 -9.06 61.71
CA ASN A 69 -34.00 -10.35 61.39
C ASN A 69 -33.08 -11.58 61.47
N ASP A 70 -31.94 -11.47 62.14
CA ASP A 70 -31.13 -12.64 62.46
C ASP A 70 -31.65 -13.39 63.71
N ASN A 71 -31.63 -14.72 63.66
CA ASN A 71 -31.94 -15.59 64.80
C ASN A 71 -30.80 -16.56 65.12
N ALA A 72 -29.62 -16.36 64.52
CA ALA A 72 -28.45 -17.23 64.66
C ALA A 72 -27.31 -16.59 65.48
N GLY A 73 -27.51 -15.38 66.02
CA GLY A 73 -26.54 -14.68 66.87
C GLY A 73 -25.46 -13.99 66.05
N TYR A 74 -25.78 -13.49 64.86
CA TYR A 74 -24.86 -12.69 64.05
C TYR A 74 -25.08 -11.20 64.27
N TYR A 75 -23.96 -10.49 64.44
CA TYR A 75 -23.91 -9.04 64.56
C TYR A 75 -23.12 -8.49 63.39
N ASP A 76 -23.36 -7.24 63.05
CA ASP A 76 -22.46 -6.48 62.20
C ASP A 76 -21.55 -5.63 63.08
N LEU A 77 -20.28 -5.58 62.72
CA LEU A 77 -19.26 -4.78 63.37
C LEU A 77 -18.64 -3.85 62.34
N GLU A 78 -18.55 -2.57 62.66
CA GLU A 78 -17.80 -1.60 61.86
C GLU A 78 -16.29 -1.71 62.14
N LEU A 79 -15.51 -1.72 61.06
CA LEU A 79 -14.08 -1.46 61.10
C LEU A 79 -13.82 -0.13 60.40
N THR A 80 -13.03 0.75 61.04
CA THR A 80 -12.71 2.05 60.48
C THR A 80 -11.66 1.93 59.37
N ALA A 81 -11.57 2.95 58.51
CA ALA A 81 -10.56 2.98 57.46
C ALA A 81 -9.13 2.89 58.01
N ALA A 82 -8.86 3.51 59.18
CA ALA A 82 -7.56 3.43 59.83
C ALA A 82 -7.22 1.99 60.27
N GLN A 83 -8.22 1.25 60.79
CA GLN A 83 -8.05 -0.13 61.25
C GLN A 83 -7.87 -1.12 60.08
N THR A 84 -8.38 -0.79 58.90
CA THR A 84 -8.12 -1.54 57.67
C THR A 84 -6.95 -1.01 56.86
N ASN A 85 -6.22 0.02 57.33
CA ASN A 85 -5.03 0.56 56.63
C ASN A 85 -3.76 -0.26 56.89
N TYR A 86 -3.87 -1.56 56.71
CA TYR A 86 -2.80 -2.55 56.86
C TYR A 86 -2.84 -3.52 55.67
N LEU A 87 -1.85 -4.40 55.57
CA LEU A 87 -1.82 -5.47 54.58
C LEU A 87 -1.45 -6.77 55.29
N GLY A 88 -2.03 -7.88 54.85
CA GLY A 88 -1.72 -9.21 55.37
C GLY A 88 -2.90 -9.87 56.07
N ARG A 89 -2.60 -10.95 56.81
CA ARG A 89 -3.59 -11.74 57.54
C ARG A 89 -4.01 -11.01 58.79
N ALA A 90 -5.28 -11.14 59.17
CA ALA A 90 -5.76 -10.58 60.41
C ALA A 90 -6.69 -11.55 61.13
N ILE A 91 -6.73 -11.43 62.45
CA ILE A 91 -7.59 -12.20 63.33
C ILE A 91 -8.32 -11.22 64.25
N LEU A 92 -9.64 -11.31 64.26
CA LEU A 92 -10.50 -10.59 65.18
C LEU A 92 -11.02 -11.60 66.19
N THR A 93 -10.82 -11.31 67.47
CA THR A 93 -11.42 -12.06 68.56
C THR A 93 -12.33 -11.13 69.35
N ILE A 94 -13.55 -11.59 69.63
CA ILE A 94 -14.55 -10.89 70.43
C ILE A 94 -14.81 -11.74 71.66
N GLN A 95 -14.70 -11.13 72.84
CA GLN A 95 -14.85 -11.81 74.12
C GLN A 95 -15.62 -10.99 75.12
N TYR A 96 -16.60 -11.64 75.73
CA TYR A 96 -17.17 -11.25 77.00
C TYR A 96 -17.62 -12.50 77.73
N ASP A 97 -16.97 -12.79 78.86
CA ASP A 97 -17.09 -14.07 79.59
C ASP A 97 -18.46 -14.30 80.25
N THR A 98 -19.29 -13.27 80.28
CA THR A 98 -20.60 -13.28 80.96
C THR A 98 -21.75 -13.62 80.01
N ASP A 99 -21.66 -13.26 78.73
CA ASP A 99 -22.79 -13.40 77.80
C ASP A 99 -22.56 -14.52 76.78
N HIS A 100 -21.35 -14.65 76.23
CA HIS A 100 -21.11 -15.55 75.11
C HIS A 100 -19.76 -16.28 75.13
N ARG A 101 -19.65 -17.36 74.34
CA ARG A 101 -18.37 -18.05 74.09
C ARG A 101 -17.48 -17.23 73.14
N PRO A 102 -16.13 -17.23 73.32
CA PRO A 102 -15.24 -16.47 72.45
C PRO A 102 -15.49 -16.71 70.96
N VAL A 103 -15.60 -15.62 70.19
CA VAL A 103 -15.82 -15.67 68.74
C VAL A 103 -14.59 -15.15 68.04
N THR A 104 -14.12 -15.87 67.03
CA THR A 104 -12.94 -15.50 66.27
C THR A 104 -13.22 -15.50 64.76
N HIS A 105 -12.75 -14.47 64.07
CA HIS A 105 -12.86 -14.32 62.62
C HIS A 105 -11.50 -14.09 61.99
N GLU A 106 -11.24 -14.78 60.89
CA GLU A 106 -10.00 -14.63 60.11
C GLU A 106 -10.24 -13.83 58.83
N PHE A 107 -9.39 -12.83 58.63
CA PHE A 107 -9.40 -11.93 57.49
C PHE A 107 -8.05 -11.90 56.76
N THR A 108 -8.07 -11.35 55.56
CA THR A 108 -6.87 -10.89 54.86
C THR A 108 -7.17 -9.52 54.26
N ILE A 109 -6.35 -8.52 54.60
CA ILE A 109 -6.46 -7.17 54.07
C ILE A 109 -5.60 -7.10 52.81
N LEU A 110 -6.25 -6.80 51.68
CA LEU A 110 -5.64 -6.74 50.37
C LEU A 110 -5.44 -5.28 49.94
N PRO A 111 -4.43 -4.99 49.10
CA PRO A 111 -4.31 -3.70 48.43
C PRO A 111 -5.61 -3.36 47.69
N ALA A 112 -5.97 -2.08 47.67
CA ALA A 112 -7.25 -1.62 47.10
C ALA A 112 -7.47 -2.12 45.66
N ASN A 113 -6.47 -1.96 44.79
CA ASN A 113 -6.54 -2.42 43.40
C ASN A 113 -6.74 -3.93 43.28
N VAL A 114 -6.10 -4.73 44.16
CA VAL A 114 -6.23 -6.18 44.17
C VAL A 114 -7.64 -6.60 44.62
N TYR A 115 -8.16 -5.98 45.68
CA TYR A 115 -9.52 -6.24 46.16
C TYR A 115 -10.58 -5.86 45.11
N ASP A 116 -10.44 -4.70 44.49
CA ASP A 116 -11.39 -4.18 43.51
C ASP A 116 -11.44 -5.05 42.25
N SER A 117 -10.27 -5.53 41.81
CA SER A 117 -10.13 -6.43 40.65
C SER A 117 -10.63 -7.85 40.92
N LEU A 118 -10.36 -8.41 42.11
CA LEU A 118 -10.64 -9.83 42.41
C LEU A 118 -12.01 -10.06 43.07
N ILE A 119 -12.44 -9.18 43.96
CA ILE A 119 -13.59 -9.40 44.85
C ILE A 119 -14.80 -8.59 44.42
N LEU A 120 -14.63 -7.31 44.09
CA LEU A 120 -15.76 -6.47 43.66
C LEU A 120 -16.13 -6.65 42.19
N GLY A 121 -15.23 -7.18 41.36
CA GLY A 121 -15.47 -7.33 39.93
C GLY A 121 -15.66 -5.97 39.24
N SER A 122 -14.91 -4.96 39.69
CA SER A 122 -14.94 -3.62 39.10
C SER A 122 -14.64 -3.70 37.60
N THR A 123 -15.46 -3.06 36.75
CA THR A 123 -15.21 -3.00 35.30
C THR A 123 -14.08 -2.04 34.94
N THR A 124 -13.52 -1.31 35.92
CA THR A 124 -12.48 -0.29 35.71
C THR A 124 -11.14 -0.65 36.36
N ASP A 125 -11.12 -1.57 37.31
CA ASP A 125 -9.88 -1.98 38.00
C ASP A 125 -9.42 -3.34 37.50
N TYR A 126 -8.18 -3.39 37.01
CA TYR A 126 -7.56 -4.59 36.47
C TYR A 126 -6.42 -5.06 37.36
N LEU A 127 -6.26 -6.39 37.46
CA LEU A 127 -5.09 -6.97 38.09
C LEU A 127 -3.87 -6.70 37.18
N GLN A 128 -2.95 -5.87 37.67
CA GLN A 128 -1.71 -5.57 36.96
C GLN A 128 -0.81 -6.80 36.94
N VAL A 129 -0.34 -7.17 35.74
CA VAL A 129 0.53 -8.33 35.53
C VAL A 129 1.63 -7.98 34.54
N ASP A 130 2.84 -8.45 34.84
CA ASP A 130 3.95 -8.49 33.89
C ASP A 130 4.03 -9.89 33.27
N VAL A 131 3.78 -10.00 31.97
CA VAL A 131 3.69 -11.29 31.28
C VAL A 131 5.06 -11.73 30.80
N THR A 132 5.61 -12.80 31.39
CA THR A 132 6.86 -13.44 30.93
C THR A 132 6.62 -14.45 29.80
N GLN A 133 5.53 -15.22 29.90
CA GLN A 133 5.17 -16.26 28.95
C GLN A 133 3.68 -16.21 28.60
N LEU A 134 3.35 -16.56 27.35
CA LEU A 134 1.99 -16.85 26.90
C LEU A 134 1.94 -18.26 26.33
N LEU A 135 1.00 -19.09 26.80
CA LEU A 135 0.85 -20.51 26.41
C LEU A 135 2.15 -21.32 26.57
N GLY A 136 2.92 -21.05 27.63
CA GLY A 136 4.20 -21.72 27.92
C GLY A 136 5.36 -21.29 27.01
N THR A 137 5.14 -20.32 26.12
CA THR A 137 6.17 -19.75 25.26
C THR A 137 6.52 -18.35 25.74
N ALA A 138 7.79 -17.96 25.68
CA ALA A 138 8.20 -16.60 26.03
C ALA A 138 7.43 -15.58 25.18
N TRP A 139 6.73 -14.66 25.85
CA TRP A 139 5.89 -13.65 25.19
C TRP A 139 6.73 -12.64 24.40
N LEU A 140 7.93 -12.36 24.91
CA LEU A 140 8.90 -11.44 24.32
C LEU A 140 10.25 -12.14 24.15
N THR A 141 10.43 -12.85 23.03
CA THR A 141 11.75 -13.11 22.43
C THR A 141 12.03 -12.16 21.25
N PRO A 142 12.01 -10.83 21.43
CA PRO A 142 12.20 -9.92 20.32
C PRO A 142 13.67 -9.77 19.94
N LEU A 143 13.93 -9.36 18.69
CA LEU A 143 15.22 -8.79 18.29
C LEU A 143 15.55 -7.52 19.11
N ASN A 144 14.54 -6.82 19.66
CA ASN A 144 14.65 -5.61 20.49
C ASN A 144 13.73 -5.65 21.72
N ALA A 145 14.29 -5.49 22.92
CA ALA A 145 13.54 -5.49 24.18
C ALA A 145 12.33 -4.53 24.16
N GLY A 146 11.17 -5.01 24.61
CA GLY A 146 9.95 -4.22 24.77
C GLY A 146 8.96 -4.24 23.59
N THR A 147 9.23 -4.97 22.51
CA THR A 147 8.29 -5.11 21.37
C THR A 147 7.84 -6.56 21.18
N PRO A 148 6.54 -6.87 21.03
CA PRO A 148 6.11 -8.23 20.75
C PRO A 148 6.36 -8.60 19.29
N ALA A 149 7.00 -9.75 19.05
CA ALA A 149 7.10 -10.35 17.73
C ALA A 149 5.75 -11.01 17.41
N VAL A 150 4.92 -10.33 16.62
CA VAL A 150 3.59 -10.80 16.25
C VAL A 150 3.52 -11.04 14.74
N ASN A 151 2.85 -12.11 14.34
CA ASN A 151 2.45 -12.30 12.95
C ASN A 151 1.09 -11.63 12.74
N VAL A 152 1.00 -10.74 11.76
CA VAL A 152 -0.25 -10.05 11.43
C VAL A 152 -1.14 -11.00 10.64
N ARG A 153 -2.35 -11.30 11.15
CA ARG A 153 -3.34 -12.15 10.45
C ARG A 153 -4.27 -11.36 9.52
N GLN A 154 -4.57 -10.11 9.86
CA GLN A 154 -5.48 -9.23 9.13
C GLN A 154 -4.99 -7.80 9.19
N ILE A 155 -5.24 -7.03 8.12
CA ILE A 155 -5.09 -5.58 8.10
C ILE A 155 -6.42 -5.00 7.65
N SER A 156 -7.03 -4.13 8.46
CA SER A 156 -8.33 -3.52 8.16
C SER A 156 -9.42 -4.54 7.80
N GLU A 157 -9.54 -5.60 8.62
CA GLU A 157 -10.47 -6.73 8.45
C GLU A 157 -10.20 -7.64 7.23
N ASP A 158 -9.22 -7.33 6.39
CA ASP A 158 -8.82 -8.17 5.26
C ASP A 158 -7.76 -9.21 5.68
N THR A 159 -8.14 -10.50 5.64
CA THR A 159 -7.26 -11.65 5.91
C THR A 159 -6.19 -11.85 4.86
N SER A 160 -6.39 -11.32 3.65
CA SER A 160 -5.48 -11.48 2.53
C SER A 160 -4.47 -10.33 2.46
N ALA A 161 -4.74 -9.20 3.12
CA ALA A 161 -3.90 -8.02 3.06
C ALA A 161 -2.49 -8.27 3.61
N ALA A 162 -2.35 -9.05 4.70
CA ALA A 162 -1.05 -9.42 5.25
C ALA A 162 -0.25 -10.28 4.26
N ASP A 163 -0.86 -11.31 3.69
CA ASP A 163 -0.24 -12.19 2.69
C ASP A 163 0.08 -11.47 1.37
N ASN A 164 -0.80 -10.56 0.93
CA ASN A 164 -0.59 -9.75 -0.26
C ASN A 164 0.60 -8.80 -0.09
N MET A 165 0.77 -8.23 1.11
CA MET A 165 1.91 -7.40 1.44
C MET A 165 3.20 -8.22 1.45
N GLU A 166 3.21 -9.41 2.07
CA GLU A 166 4.33 -10.35 2.02
C GLU A 166 4.72 -10.69 0.57
N LYS A 167 3.72 -11.00 -0.27
CA LYS A 167 3.92 -11.34 -1.69
C LYS A 167 4.45 -10.16 -2.52
N TYR A 168 4.04 -8.93 -2.18
CA TYR A 168 4.53 -7.71 -2.84
C TYR A 168 6.02 -7.46 -2.55
N PHE A 169 6.51 -7.91 -1.38
CA PHE A 169 7.91 -7.79 -0.97
C PHE A 169 8.64 -9.13 -1.02
N ASP A 170 8.77 -9.71 -2.22
CA ASP A 170 9.61 -10.87 -2.62
C ASP A 170 9.66 -12.12 -1.70
N GLY A 171 8.84 -12.21 -0.65
CA GLY A 171 8.86 -13.26 0.36
C GLY A 171 10.18 -13.39 1.14
N THR A 172 11.15 -12.49 0.95
CA THR A 172 12.43 -12.46 1.67
C THR A 172 12.72 -11.11 2.33
N GLY A 173 11.78 -10.17 2.19
CA GLY A 173 11.58 -9.09 3.15
C GLY A 173 12.35 -7.80 2.89
N TYR A 174 13.07 -7.61 1.79
CA TYR A 174 13.88 -6.39 1.66
C TYR A 174 14.01 -5.73 0.30
N ASN A 175 13.39 -6.23 -0.79
CA ASN A 175 13.58 -5.55 -2.07
C ASN A 175 12.36 -5.44 -2.99
N ASN A 176 11.68 -4.30 -2.92
CA ASN A 176 10.73 -3.86 -3.95
C ASN A 176 11.38 -3.60 -5.33
N THR A 177 12.70 -3.80 -5.47
CA THR A 177 13.42 -3.56 -6.74
C THR A 177 13.03 -4.56 -7.85
N ASN A 178 12.45 -5.71 -7.52
CA ASN A 178 12.02 -6.72 -8.51
C ASN A 178 10.50 -6.81 -8.67
N ASN A 179 9.74 -5.87 -8.12
CA ASN A 179 8.30 -5.85 -8.31
C ASN A 179 7.98 -5.38 -9.73
N THR A 180 8.02 -6.34 -10.64
CA THR A 180 7.48 -6.18 -11.97
C THR A 180 5.98 -6.13 -11.76
N VAL A 181 5.43 -4.91 -11.66
CA VAL A 181 3.98 -4.73 -11.81
C VAL A 181 3.68 -5.25 -13.20
N GLU A 182 3.25 -6.51 -13.29
CA GLU A 182 2.78 -7.08 -14.54
C GLU A 182 1.61 -6.22 -14.97
N LEU A 183 1.80 -5.49 -16.08
CA LEU A 183 0.72 -4.76 -16.69
C LEU A 183 -0.34 -5.79 -17.08
N SER A 184 -1.60 -5.54 -16.71
CA SER A 184 -2.70 -6.41 -17.11
C SER A 184 -2.75 -6.52 -18.63
N ALA A 185 -3.29 -7.62 -19.16
CA ALA A 185 -3.47 -7.77 -20.60
C ALA A 185 -4.23 -6.56 -21.21
N ALA A 186 -5.21 -6.00 -20.49
CA ALA A 186 -5.94 -4.80 -20.91
C ALA A 186 -5.07 -3.53 -20.88
N ALA A 187 -4.14 -3.40 -19.94
CA ALA A 187 -3.19 -2.28 -19.92
C ALA A 187 -2.18 -2.39 -21.06
N VAL A 188 -1.73 -3.61 -21.38
CA VAL A 188 -0.88 -3.85 -22.56
C VAL A 188 -1.66 -3.54 -23.84
N ASP A 189 -2.89 -4.02 -23.98
CA ASP A 189 -3.77 -3.77 -25.12
C ASP A 189 -4.00 -2.27 -25.33
N ALA A 190 -4.30 -1.52 -24.27
CA ALA A 190 -4.48 -0.06 -24.33
C ALA A 190 -3.22 0.71 -24.77
N ILE A 191 -2.01 0.19 -24.49
CA ILE A 191 -0.74 0.77 -24.95
C ILE A 191 -0.52 0.49 -26.44
N TRP A 192 -0.92 -0.69 -26.92
CA TRP A 192 -0.73 -1.09 -28.32
C TRP A 192 -1.79 -0.53 -29.27
N ASP A 193 -3.03 -0.37 -28.80
CA ASP A 193 -4.18 0.15 -29.56
C ASP A 193 -4.41 1.66 -29.36
N GLU A 194 -3.41 2.38 -28.82
CA GLU A 194 -3.52 3.83 -28.62
C GLU A 194 -3.68 4.57 -29.97
N PRO A 195 -4.68 5.44 -30.13
CA PRO A 195 -4.87 6.19 -31.36
C PRO A 195 -3.66 7.09 -31.70
N VAL A 196 -3.18 7.02 -32.95
CA VAL A 196 -2.08 7.88 -33.44
C VAL A 196 -2.33 9.38 -33.19
N ALA A 197 -3.59 9.82 -33.20
CA ALA A 197 -3.99 11.19 -32.92
C ALA A 197 -3.56 11.70 -31.52
N ALA A 198 -3.27 10.80 -30.57
CA ALA A 198 -2.77 11.13 -29.23
C ALA A 198 -1.22 11.31 -29.19
N HIS A 199 -0.49 10.83 -30.20
CA HIS A 199 0.98 10.87 -30.27
C HIS A 199 1.52 12.06 -31.08
N THR A 200 1.12 13.28 -30.72
CA THR A 200 1.51 14.52 -31.41
C THR A 200 2.82 15.13 -30.89
N THR A 201 3.42 14.53 -29.85
CA THR A 201 4.69 14.98 -29.28
C THR A 201 5.85 14.52 -30.14
N VAL A 202 6.76 15.46 -30.45
CA VAL A 202 8.06 15.20 -31.10
C VAL A 202 8.79 14.09 -30.35
N ASP A 203 9.43 13.17 -31.10
CA ASP A 203 10.16 11.99 -30.60
C ASP A 203 9.31 10.84 -30.02
N THR A 204 8.03 10.76 -30.39
CA THR A 204 7.20 9.56 -30.14
C THR A 204 7.13 8.63 -31.35
N TYR A 205 6.89 7.33 -31.12
CA TYR A 205 6.76 6.33 -32.19
C TYR A 205 5.69 6.69 -33.24
N GLY A 206 4.57 7.29 -32.80
CA GLY A 206 3.49 7.73 -33.71
C GLY A 206 3.91 8.86 -34.67
N SER A 207 4.73 9.82 -34.20
CA SER A 207 5.23 10.93 -35.02
C SER A 207 6.23 10.47 -36.09
N TYR A 208 6.99 9.40 -35.85
CA TYR A 208 8.00 8.90 -36.79
C TYR A 208 7.38 8.16 -37.97
N ILE A 209 6.34 7.34 -37.74
CA ILE A 209 5.67 6.60 -38.82
C ILE A 209 4.97 7.57 -39.78
N ASP A 210 4.28 8.59 -39.28
CA ASP A 210 3.58 9.56 -40.14
C ASP A 210 4.57 10.37 -40.99
N THR A 211 5.70 10.78 -40.40
CA THR A 211 6.73 11.57 -41.10
C THR A 211 7.47 10.75 -42.17
N GLU A 212 7.94 9.55 -41.82
CA GLU A 212 8.70 8.70 -42.74
C GLU A 212 7.81 8.11 -43.84
N LEU A 213 6.59 7.67 -43.50
CA LEU A 213 5.65 7.13 -44.49
C LEU A 213 5.15 8.23 -45.44
N THR A 214 4.86 9.43 -44.95
CA THR A 214 4.49 10.57 -45.81
C THR A 214 5.65 11.00 -46.71
N SER A 215 6.89 10.94 -46.23
CA SER A 215 8.10 11.21 -47.02
C SER A 215 8.31 10.18 -48.15
N VAL A 216 8.08 8.89 -47.86
CA VAL A 216 8.18 7.80 -48.85
C VAL A 216 7.03 7.83 -49.87
N ILE A 217 5.79 8.08 -49.43
CA ILE A 217 4.61 8.13 -50.30
C ILE A 217 4.61 9.39 -51.19
N SER A 218 5.08 10.53 -50.69
CA SER A 218 5.18 11.76 -51.50
C SER A 218 6.20 11.65 -52.65
N GLY A 219 7.09 10.64 -52.62
CA GLY A 219 8.09 10.39 -53.65
C GLY A 219 7.67 9.46 -54.78
N VAL A 220 6.64 8.63 -54.57
CA VAL A 220 6.26 7.52 -55.46
C VAL A 220 4.74 7.38 -55.51
N LEU A 221 4.15 7.76 -56.65
CA LEU A 221 2.77 7.45 -57.01
C LEU A 221 2.82 6.51 -58.21
N LEU A 222 2.64 5.21 -58.01
CA LEU A 222 2.69 4.27 -59.14
C LEU A 222 1.56 4.53 -60.14
N GLY A 223 0.48 5.19 -59.73
CA GLY A 223 -0.73 5.39 -60.52
C GLY A 223 -1.76 4.28 -60.23
N THR A 224 -3.02 4.56 -60.57
CA THR A 224 -4.16 3.67 -60.31
C THR A 224 -4.64 2.93 -61.56
N GLY A 225 -3.93 3.08 -62.67
CA GLY A 225 -4.34 2.51 -63.95
C GLY A 225 -4.13 1.00 -64.02
N THR A 226 -4.76 0.37 -64.99
CA THR A 226 -4.79 -1.11 -65.11
C THR A 226 -3.60 -1.72 -65.86
N LEU A 227 -2.79 -0.91 -66.57
CA LEU A 227 -1.64 -1.40 -67.35
C LEU A 227 -0.32 -1.12 -66.63
N ALA A 228 0.48 -2.17 -66.45
CA ALA A 228 1.86 -2.05 -65.98
C ALA A 228 2.77 -1.55 -67.11
N CYS A 229 3.21 -0.30 -66.99
CA CYS A 229 4.04 0.42 -67.95
C CYS A 229 5.42 0.65 -67.35
N THR A 230 6.48 0.56 -68.17
CA THR A 230 7.86 0.79 -67.69
C THR A 230 8.49 1.89 -68.52
N TYR A 231 8.88 3.00 -67.88
CA TYR A 231 9.61 4.08 -68.52
C TYR A 231 11.12 3.92 -68.29
N THR A 232 11.87 3.97 -69.38
CA THR A 232 13.34 3.91 -69.37
C THR A 232 13.90 5.25 -69.80
N LEU A 233 14.86 5.75 -69.02
CA LEU A 233 15.51 7.03 -69.21
C LEU A 233 17.02 6.84 -69.37
N THR A 234 17.56 7.28 -70.51
CA THR A 234 18.98 7.16 -70.85
C THR A 234 19.58 8.49 -71.28
N LEU A 235 20.89 8.62 -71.24
CA LEU A 235 21.59 9.75 -71.84
C LEU A 235 21.52 9.65 -73.37
N SER A 236 21.40 10.80 -74.03
CA SER A 236 21.26 10.92 -75.49
C SER A 236 22.57 10.67 -76.25
N ASP A 237 23.72 10.90 -75.60
CA ASP A 237 25.05 10.84 -76.19
C ASP A 237 25.64 9.42 -76.23
N ASN A 238 25.39 8.62 -75.19
CA ASN A 238 26.03 7.32 -75.00
C ASN A 238 25.05 6.20 -74.56
N GLY A 239 23.76 6.52 -74.39
CA GLY A 239 22.75 5.55 -73.98
C GLY A 239 22.86 5.06 -72.54
N MET A 240 23.73 5.65 -71.71
CA MET A 240 23.87 5.22 -70.32
C MET A 240 22.58 5.51 -69.51
N PRO A 241 22.15 4.60 -68.63
CA PRO A 241 20.95 4.83 -67.85
C PRO A 241 21.06 6.02 -66.89
N ILE A 242 20.00 6.81 -66.81
CA ILE A 242 19.91 7.94 -65.89
C ILE A 242 19.19 7.48 -64.62
N SER A 243 19.96 7.10 -63.61
CA SER A 243 19.46 6.74 -62.28
C SER A 243 19.05 7.95 -61.45
N GLY A 244 18.08 7.81 -60.56
CA GLY A 244 17.71 8.85 -59.58
C GLY A 244 17.07 10.10 -60.19
N ALA A 245 16.60 10.03 -61.44
CA ALA A 245 15.75 11.07 -62.03
C ALA A 245 14.31 10.88 -61.57
N ARG A 246 13.66 11.98 -61.17
CA ARG A 246 12.23 12.04 -60.92
C ARG A 246 11.50 12.08 -62.26
N VAL A 247 10.52 11.21 -62.42
CA VAL A 247 9.63 11.13 -63.58
C VAL A 247 8.21 11.32 -63.08
N ILE A 248 7.49 12.27 -63.66
CA ILE A 248 6.10 12.58 -63.35
C ILE A 248 5.27 12.37 -64.61
N VAL A 249 4.13 11.71 -64.48
CA VAL A 249 3.17 11.42 -65.54
C VAL A 249 1.91 12.25 -65.30
N SER A 250 1.50 12.98 -66.33
CA SER A 250 0.30 13.83 -66.32
C SER A 250 -0.64 13.45 -67.47
N THR A 251 -1.95 13.61 -67.28
CA THR A 251 -2.92 13.44 -68.39
C THR A 251 -3.03 14.68 -69.27
N ASP A 252 -2.46 15.81 -68.83
CA ASP A 252 -2.43 17.07 -69.59
C ASP A 252 -0.99 17.59 -69.80
N GLY A 253 -0.82 18.37 -70.87
CA GLY A 253 0.46 18.99 -71.24
C GLY A 253 0.84 20.19 -70.38
N ASN A 254 -0.03 20.64 -69.46
CA ASN A 254 0.16 21.77 -68.56
C ASN A 254 0.67 21.35 -67.18
N HIS A 255 0.91 20.04 -66.96
CA HIS A 255 1.37 19.47 -65.68
C HIS A 255 0.39 19.66 -64.51
N SER A 256 -0.91 19.85 -64.80
CA SER A 256 -1.90 20.17 -63.76
C SER A 256 -2.53 18.92 -63.13
N ASN A 257 -2.67 17.83 -63.90
CA ASN A 257 -3.26 16.57 -63.46
C ASN A 257 -2.22 15.44 -63.43
N ILE A 258 -1.52 15.33 -62.30
CA ILE A 258 -0.52 14.29 -62.06
C ILE A 258 -1.21 12.97 -61.70
N VAL A 259 -0.94 11.93 -62.47
CA VAL A 259 -1.54 10.59 -62.28
C VAL A 259 -0.55 9.53 -61.83
N ALA A 260 0.75 9.76 -62.05
CA ALA A 260 1.80 8.90 -61.52
C ALA A 260 3.11 9.70 -61.34
N SER A 261 3.96 9.26 -60.43
CA SER A 261 5.32 9.77 -60.26
C SER A 261 6.23 8.71 -59.67
N GLY A 262 7.52 8.78 -59.98
CA GLY A 262 8.48 7.84 -59.45
C GLY A 262 9.91 8.28 -59.70
N ILE A 263 10.84 7.53 -59.13
CA ILE A 263 12.27 7.77 -59.28
C ILE A 263 12.86 6.59 -60.05
N THR A 264 13.64 6.89 -61.07
CA THR A 264 14.37 5.89 -61.85
C THR A 264 15.40 5.16 -60.99
N ASN A 265 15.47 3.84 -61.10
CA ASN A 265 16.45 3.01 -60.40
C ASN A 265 17.84 3.10 -61.05
N GLN A 266 18.81 2.31 -60.56
CA GLN A 266 20.18 2.28 -61.09
C GLN A 266 20.28 1.94 -62.60
N TYR A 267 19.23 1.32 -63.16
CA TYR A 267 19.12 0.98 -64.58
C TYR A 267 18.31 2.01 -65.38
N GLY A 268 18.02 3.19 -64.82
CA GLY A 268 17.26 4.25 -65.49
C GLY A 268 15.79 3.91 -65.66
N ILE A 269 15.27 2.91 -64.94
CA ILE A 269 13.92 2.37 -65.11
C ILE A 269 13.01 2.83 -63.98
N VAL A 270 11.78 3.21 -64.33
CA VAL A 270 10.69 3.47 -63.37
C VAL A 270 9.39 2.78 -63.86
N PRO A 271 8.76 1.94 -63.03
CA PRO A 271 7.46 1.35 -63.34
C PRO A 271 6.30 2.28 -62.97
N PHE A 272 5.22 2.21 -63.74
CA PHE A 272 3.95 2.92 -63.54
C PHE A 272 2.76 2.00 -63.85
N ASN A 273 1.61 2.29 -63.24
CA ASN A 273 0.31 1.69 -63.48
C ASN A 273 -0.60 2.76 -64.08
N LEU A 274 -0.81 2.70 -65.40
CA LEU A 274 -1.50 3.74 -66.17
C LEU A 274 -2.64 3.13 -66.99
N ASP A 275 -3.67 3.93 -67.28
CA ASP A 275 -4.71 3.53 -68.22
C ASP A 275 -4.27 3.79 -69.66
N ALA A 276 -4.86 3.07 -70.61
CA ALA A 276 -4.58 3.27 -72.02
C ALA A 276 -4.92 4.71 -72.46
N GLY A 277 -4.05 5.33 -73.25
CA GLY A 277 -4.24 6.71 -73.69
C GLY A 277 -2.94 7.50 -73.82
N THR A 278 -3.09 8.79 -74.06
CA THR A 278 -1.98 9.75 -74.19
C THR A 278 -1.66 10.38 -72.84
N VAL A 279 -0.39 10.42 -72.48
CA VAL A 279 0.14 11.10 -71.29
C VAL A 279 1.28 12.05 -71.65
N TYR A 280 1.65 12.87 -70.68
CA TYR A 280 2.76 13.80 -70.74
C TYR A 280 3.74 13.51 -69.61
N LEU A 281 4.98 13.17 -69.95
CA LEU A 281 6.02 12.87 -68.95
C LEU A 281 6.98 14.05 -68.76
N TRP A 282 7.21 14.37 -67.49
CA TRP A 282 8.10 15.42 -67.02
C TRP A 282 9.24 14.80 -66.24
N ARG A 283 10.48 15.13 -66.59
CA ARG A 283 11.68 14.54 -66.01
C ARG A 283 12.54 15.61 -65.36
N TYR A 284 13.02 15.31 -64.15
CA TYR A 284 13.85 16.21 -63.37
C TYR A 284 15.04 15.45 -62.79
N LYS A 285 16.24 15.97 -63.04
CA LYS A 285 17.48 15.51 -62.41
C LYS A 285 18.50 16.64 -62.46
N SER A 286 19.11 16.94 -61.32
CA SER A 286 20.21 17.91 -61.28
C SER A 286 21.35 17.46 -62.21
N GLY A 287 21.89 18.38 -63.00
CA GLY A 287 22.97 18.10 -63.96
C GLY A 287 22.54 17.42 -65.26
N VAL A 288 21.25 17.21 -65.51
CA VAL A 288 20.73 16.71 -66.81
C VAL A 288 19.64 17.63 -67.33
N ASN A 289 19.77 18.08 -68.57
CA ASN A 289 18.73 18.82 -69.28
C ASN A 289 17.76 17.86 -69.97
N PHE A 290 16.47 18.12 -69.79
CA PHE A 290 15.39 17.38 -70.46
C PHE A 290 14.52 18.35 -71.26
N SER A 291 14.10 17.93 -72.45
CA SER A 291 12.98 18.58 -73.14
C SER A 291 11.67 18.07 -72.55
N ASN A 292 10.99 18.90 -71.76
CA ASN A 292 9.74 18.57 -71.08
C ASN A 292 8.57 19.41 -71.64
N PRO A 293 7.34 18.86 -71.70
CA PRO A 293 7.01 17.44 -71.54
C PRO A 293 7.41 16.61 -72.77
N ILE A 294 7.54 15.28 -72.60
CA ILE A 294 7.42 14.36 -73.75
C ILE A 294 6.00 13.79 -73.77
N THR A 295 5.45 13.63 -74.97
CA THR A 295 4.16 12.96 -75.16
C THR A 295 4.41 11.46 -75.36
N ALA A 296 3.69 10.62 -74.62
CA ALA A 296 3.72 9.17 -74.81
C ALA A 296 2.30 8.64 -74.94
N THR A 297 2.13 7.59 -75.74
CA THR A 297 0.85 6.87 -75.84
C THR A 297 1.07 5.44 -75.39
N PHE A 298 0.21 4.95 -74.51
CA PHE A 298 0.23 3.56 -74.04
C PHE A 298 -0.94 2.80 -74.64
N SER A 299 -0.64 1.68 -75.30
CA SER A 299 -1.64 0.73 -75.81
C SER A 299 -1.29 -0.67 -75.30
N ASP A 300 -2.27 -1.31 -74.67
CA ASP A 300 -2.50 -2.74 -74.35
C ASP A 300 -1.36 -3.74 -74.03
N LEU A 301 -0.05 -3.45 -74.16
CA LEU A 301 1.01 -4.28 -73.54
C LEU A 301 2.46 -3.74 -73.53
N ALA A 302 2.80 -2.55 -74.04
CA ALA A 302 4.18 -2.04 -73.94
C ALA A 302 4.27 -0.53 -74.10
N LEU A 303 5.15 0.10 -73.31
CA LEU A 303 5.49 1.50 -73.50
C LEU A 303 6.32 1.68 -74.79
N SER A 304 5.82 2.48 -75.72
CA SER A 304 6.53 2.85 -76.96
C SER A 304 7.44 4.09 -76.80
N ALA A 305 7.62 4.64 -75.60
CA ALA A 305 8.39 5.86 -75.36
C ALA A 305 9.64 5.59 -74.51
N VAL A 306 10.80 5.65 -75.16
CA VAL A 306 12.10 5.84 -74.50
C VAL A 306 12.37 7.33 -74.45
N GLY A 307 12.66 7.88 -73.27
CA GLY A 307 13.06 9.27 -73.17
C GLY A 307 14.58 9.38 -73.03
N THR A 308 15.15 10.41 -73.64
CA THR A 308 16.57 10.74 -73.50
C THR A 308 16.77 12.08 -72.78
N GLY A 309 17.91 12.25 -72.12
CA GLY A 309 18.38 13.52 -71.55
C GLY A 309 19.83 13.79 -71.92
N THR A 310 20.27 15.04 -71.87
CA THR A 310 21.66 15.43 -72.17
C THR A 310 22.30 15.98 -70.89
N LEU A 311 23.54 15.56 -70.58
CA LEU A 311 24.27 16.13 -69.45
C LEU A 311 24.43 17.64 -69.61
N VAL A 312 24.22 18.38 -68.53
CA VAL A 312 24.57 19.80 -68.48
C VAL A 312 26.04 19.86 -68.15
N GLU A 313 26.88 20.21 -69.13
CA GLU A 313 28.22 20.71 -68.82
C GLU A 313 28.05 22.03 -68.07
N THR A 314 27.96 21.95 -66.75
CA THR A 314 28.20 23.13 -65.91
C THR A 314 29.71 23.31 -65.96
N GLU A 315 30.19 24.45 -66.47
CA GLU A 315 31.59 24.89 -66.47
C GLU A 315 32.24 24.69 -65.08
N SER A 316 32.71 23.47 -64.83
CA SER A 316 33.42 23.03 -63.61
C SER A 316 34.37 21.89 -63.95
N SER A 317 34.88 21.90 -65.18
CA SER A 317 35.98 21.02 -65.61
C SER A 317 37.18 21.81 -66.15
N SER A 318 37.50 22.95 -65.52
CA SER A 318 38.85 23.49 -65.61
C SER A 318 39.46 23.75 -64.23
N ARG A 319 40.17 22.73 -63.74
CA ARG A 319 41.38 22.84 -62.91
C ARG A 319 41.22 23.30 -61.46
N ILE A 320 41.11 22.26 -60.62
CA ILE A 320 42.11 21.95 -59.59
C ILE A 320 43.30 22.93 -59.55
N ARG A 321 43.36 23.67 -58.43
CA ARG A 321 44.54 24.17 -57.70
C ARG A 321 45.74 24.67 -58.52
N LYS A 322 45.89 25.99 -58.55
CA LYS A 322 47.21 26.59 -58.33
C LYS A 322 47.09 27.65 -57.24
N ALA A 323 47.34 27.23 -56.00
CA ALA A 323 47.71 28.18 -54.96
C ALA A 323 49.00 28.87 -55.42
N SER A 324 48.97 30.19 -55.51
CA SER A 324 50.17 31.02 -55.50
C SER A 324 49.96 32.05 -54.41
N PHE A 325 50.48 31.73 -53.22
CA PHE A 325 50.74 32.74 -52.20
C PHE A 325 51.74 33.74 -52.78
N VAL A 326 51.39 35.03 -52.73
CA VAL A 326 52.38 36.11 -52.65
C VAL A 326 51.90 36.99 -51.51
N GLY A 327 52.54 36.83 -50.35
CA GLY A 327 52.47 37.81 -49.29
C GLY A 327 53.47 38.92 -49.57
N SER A 328 53.12 40.15 -49.19
CA SER A 328 54.08 41.12 -48.69
C SER A 328 53.34 42.29 -48.05
N SER A 329 53.60 42.44 -46.74
CA SER A 329 53.42 43.58 -45.83
C SER A 329 52.07 44.28 -45.75
#